data_AF-A0A926IW66-F1
#
_entry.id   AF-A0A926IW66-F1
#
_cell.length_a   1.000
_cell.length_b   1.000
_cell.length_c   1.000
_cell.angle_alpha   90.00
_cell.angle_beta   90.00
_cell.angle_gamma   90.00
#
_symmetry.space_group_name_H-M   'P 1'
#
loop_
_entity.id
_entity.type
_entity.pdbx_description
1 polymer ?
#
loop_
_entity_poly.entity_id
_entity_poly.type
_entity_poly.pdbx_seq_one_letter_code
_entity_poly.pdbx_strand_id
1 'polypeptide(L)'
;KLVVAAPDRPAAIQRMLRAAKDWVVLGVETNLPLLRAVLGSESFQSGRYATDLVASLAPESRPDPPPAAWIAAALVMGSTPSPEAGAAGPPDPWGESSGWRGGA
;
A
#
# COMPACT_ATOMS: atom_id res chain seq x y z
N LYS A 1 -5.74 -8.88 -15.61
CA LYS A 1 -6.11 -7.63 -16.34
C LYS A 1 -6.88 -6.74 -15.36
N LEU A 2 -6.43 -5.49 -15.16
CA LEU A 2 -7.11 -4.50 -14.33
C LEU A 2 -7.69 -3.41 -15.24
N VAL A 3 -8.97 -3.11 -15.12
CA VAL A 3 -9.68 -2.11 -15.94
C VAL A 3 -10.51 -1.23 -15.01
N VAL A 4 -10.55 0.07 -15.30
CA VAL A 4 -11.39 1.03 -14.60
C VAL A 4 -12.18 1.86 -15.60
N ALA A 5 -13.33 2.35 -15.17
CA ALA A 5 -14.14 3.31 -15.92
C ALA A 5 -14.43 4.52 -15.02
N ALA A 6 -14.48 5.70 -15.61
CA ALA A 6 -14.82 6.97 -14.97
C ALA A 6 -15.39 7.94 -16.02
N PRO A 7 -16.03 9.05 -15.62
CA PRO A 7 -16.62 10.02 -16.55
C PRO A 7 -15.61 10.70 -17.47
N ASP A 8 -14.36 10.84 -17.03
CA ASP A 8 -13.29 11.47 -17.80
C ASP A 8 -11.94 10.76 -17.60
N ARG A 9 -10.99 11.08 -18.47
CA ARG A 9 -9.65 10.46 -18.49
C ARG A 9 -8.85 10.73 -17.22
N PRO A 10 -8.75 11.97 -16.69
CA PRO A 10 -8.12 12.22 -15.40
C PRO A 10 -8.69 11.37 -14.26
N ALA A 11 -10.02 11.29 -14.15
CA ALA A 11 -10.70 10.48 -13.15
C ALA A 11 -10.41 8.98 -13.32
N ALA A 12 -10.34 8.49 -14.56
CA ALA A 12 -9.97 7.11 -14.83
C ALA A 12 -8.52 6.81 -14.43
N ILE A 13 -7.58 7.72 -14.70
CA ILE A 13 -6.18 7.58 -14.29
C ILE A 13 -6.07 7.55 -12.77
N GLN A 14 -6.72 8.48 -12.07
CA GLN A 14 -6.72 8.51 -10.59
C GLN A 14 -7.35 7.24 -9.99
N ARG A 15 -8.46 6.77 -10.58
CA ARG A 15 -9.08 5.50 -10.16
C ARG A 15 -8.16 4.31 -10.39
N MET A 16 -7.44 4.27 -11.52
CA MET A 16 -6.47 3.22 -11.82
C MET A 16 -5.29 3.24 -10.85
N LEU A 17 -4.73 4.43 -10.55
CA LEU A 17 -3.65 4.59 -9.58
C LEU A 17 -4.06 4.09 -8.19
N ARG A 18 -5.28 4.41 -7.75
CA ARG A 18 -5.83 3.87 -6.51
C ARG A 18 -5.97 2.35 -6.56
N ALA A 19 -6.58 1.81 -7.63
CA ALA A 19 -6.74 0.37 -7.79
C ALA A 19 -5.40 -0.38 -7.81
N ALA A 20 -4.37 0.18 -8.47
CA ALA A 20 -3.03 -0.38 -8.51
C ALA A 20 -2.30 -0.27 -7.15
N LYS A 21 -2.61 0.75 -6.34
CA LYS A 21 -2.08 0.88 -4.97
C LYS A 21 -2.64 -0.20 -4.04
N ASP A 22 -3.92 -0.51 -4.18
CA ASP A 22 -4.62 -1.48 -3.35
C ASP A 22 -4.38 -2.94 -3.80
N TRP A 23 -3.76 -3.12 -4.98
CA TRP A 23 -3.47 -4.44 -5.53
C TRP A 23 -2.17 -5.03 -4.93
N VAL A 24 -2.35 -5.91 -3.94
CA VAL A 24 -1.24 -6.60 -3.27
C VAL A 24 -1.05 -8.00 -3.86
N VAL A 25 0.17 -8.28 -4.34
CA VAL A 25 0.60 -9.61 -4.81
C VAL A 25 1.91 -9.93 -4.09
N LEU A 26 1.96 -11.09 -3.44
CA LEU A 26 3.12 -11.52 -2.64
C LEU A 26 3.79 -12.74 -3.28
N GLY A 27 5.08 -12.92 -3.02
CA GLY A 27 5.85 -14.10 -3.43
C GLY A 27 6.43 -14.06 -4.85
N VAL A 28 6.14 -13.02 -5.63
CA VAL A 28 6.66 -12.83 -6.99
C VAL A 28 6.95 -11.35 -7.25
N GLU A 29 7.90 -11.09 -8.15
CA GLU A 29 8.08 -9.75 -8.72
C GLU A 29 6.89 -9.42 -9.65
N THR A 30 6.45 -8.17 -9.63
CA THR A 30 5.34 -7.70 -10.47
C THR A 30 5.72 -6.45 -11.23
N ASN A 31 5.07 -6.24 -12.38
CA ASN A 31 5.21 -5.01 -13.16
C ASN A 31 4.38 -3.83 -12.61
N LEU A 32 3.81 -3.93 -11.40
CA LEU A 32 3.01 -2.87 -10.78
C LEU A 32 3.75 -1.54 -10.66
N PRO A 33 5.05 -1.49 -10.27
CA PRO A 33 5.81 -0.24 -10.25
C PRO A 33 5.89 0.43 -11.63
N LEU A 34 6.13 -0.35 -12.69
CA LEU A 34 6.14 0.17 -14.07
C LEU A 34 4.77 0.76 -14.45
N LEU A 35 3.68 0.04 -14.18
CA LEU A 35 2.33 0.51 -14.50
C LEU A 35 2.00 1.83 -13.78
N ARG A 36 2.40 1.95 -12.51
CA ARG A 36 2.25 3.19 -11.72
C ARG A 36 3.09 4.33 -12.27
N ALA A 37 4.33 4.06 -12.65
CA ALA A 37 5.22 5.05 -13.28
C ALA A 37 4.62 5.57 -14.61
N VAL A 38 4.09 4.68 -15.46
CA VAL A 38 3.39 5.07 -16.70
C VAL A 38 2.21 5.97 -16.37
N LEU A 39 1.30 5.54 -15.48
CA LEU A 39 0.09 6.29 -15.12
C LEU A 39 0.39 7.65 -14.47
N GLY A 40 1.49 7.74 -13.71
CA GLY A 40 1.95 8.96 -13.05
C GLY A 40 2.75 9.90 -13.95
N SER A 41 3.24 9.45 -15.11
CA SER A 41 4.04 10.29 -16.01
C SER A 41 3.23 11.42 -16.66
N GLU A 42 3.85 12.59 -16.83
CA GLU A 42 3.20 13.72 -17.52
C GLU A 42 2.86 13.37 -18.98
N SER A 43 3.75 12.65 -19.68
CA SER A 43 3.53 12.19 -21.05
C SER A 43 2.24 11.38 -21.15
N PHE A 44 2.04 10.40 -20.27
CA PHE A 44 0.79 9.64 -20.24
C PHE A 44 -0.40 10.50 -19.82
N GLN A 45 -0.30 11.30 -18.76
CA GLN A 45 -1.42 12.13 -18.28
C GLN A 45 -1.90 13.18 -19.30
N SER A 46 -0.97 13.75 -20.06
CA SER A 46 -1.27 14.73 -21.11
C SER A 46 -1.75 14.12 -22.43
N GLY A 47 -1.58 12.80 -22.62
CA GLY A 47 -1.87 12.14 -23.89
C GLY A 47 -0.76 12.28 -24.95
N ARG A 48 0.37 12.92 -24.59
CA ARG A 48 1.52 13.12 -25.49
C ARG A 48 2.56 12.03 -25.27
N TYR A 49 2.36 10.87 -25.89
CA TYR A 49 3.29 9.74 -25.83
C TYR A 49 3.30 8.97 -27.15
N ALA A 50 4.39 8.27 -27.41
CA ALA A 50 4.53 7.36 -28.54
C ALA A 50 4.82 5.94 -28.05
N THR A 51 5.15 5.04 -28.99
CA THR A 51 5.40 3.62 -28.72
C THR A 51 6.66 3.36 -27.88
N ASP A 52 7.47 4.37 -27.67
CA ASP A 52 8.74 4.33 -26.93
C ASP A 52 8.62 4.87 -25.49
N LEU A 53 7.42 5.25 -25.02
CA LEU A 53 7.22 5.84 -23.69
C LEU A 53 7.93 5.10 -22.56
N VAL A 54 7.87 3.77 -22.56
CA VAL A 54 8.48 2.97 -21.49
C VAL A 54 10.00 3.15 -21.42
N ALA A 55 10.66 3.37 -22.55
CA ALA A 55 12.10 3.58 -22.60
C ALA A 55 12.54 4.94 -22.02
N SER A 56 11.62 5.92 -21.94
CA SER A 56 11.91 7.24 -21.36
C SER A 56 11.56 7.35 -19.87
N LEU A 57 10.91 6.34 -19.30
CA LEU A 57 10.56 6.34 -17.88
C LEU A 57 11.75 5.88 -17.04
N ALA A 58 12.09 6.67 -16.02
CA ALA A 58 12.98 6.21 -14.97
C ALA A 58 12.24 5.17 -14.10
N PRO A 59 12.92 4.10 -13.67
CA PRO A 59 12.34 3.18 -12.70
C PRO A 59 11.94 3.93 -11.42
N GLU A 60 10.74 3.66 -10.92
CA GLU A 60 10.28 4.21 -9.64
C GLU A 60 11.20 3.69 -8.54
N SER A 61 12.11 4.54 -8.05
CA SER A 61 12.98 4.20 -6.94
C SER A 61 12.19 4.33 -5.65
N ARG A 62 11.86 3.20 -5.03
CA ARG A 62 11.32 3.16 -3.69
C ARG A 62 12.37 2.51 -2.78
N PRO A 63 13.08 3.29 -1.95
CA PRO A 63 14.04 2.71 -1.03
C PRO A 63 13.30 1.77 -0.07
N ASP A 64 13.94 0.63 0.21
CA ASP A 64 13.46 -0.27 1.25
C ASP A 64 13.52 0.47 2.60
N PRO A 65 12.44 0.46 3.40
CA PRO A 65 12.47 1.03 4.74
C PRO A 65 13.62 0.40 5.57
N PRO A 66 14.24 1.16 6.49
CA PRO A 66 15.26 0.60 7.36
C PRO A 66 14.66 -0.54 8.22
N PRO A 67 15.46 -1.52 8.67
CA PRO A 67 14.97 -2.65 9.47
C PRO A 67 14.14 -2.23 10.69
N ALA A 68 14.49 -1.10 11.33
CA ALA A 68 13.75 -0.55 12.45
C ALA A 68 12.29 -0.19 12.11
N ALA A 69 12.02 0.27 10.89
CA ALA A 69 10.65 0.57 10.44
C ALA A 69 9.82 -0.71 10.29
N TRP A 70 10.43 -1.78 9.76
CA TRP A 70 9.78 -3.08 9.66
C TRP A 70 9.52 -3.71 11.04
N ILE A 71 10.48 -3.62 11.96
CA ILE A 71 10.31 -4.08 13.35
C ILE A 71 9.18 -3.32 14.04
N ALA A 72 9.16 -1.98 13.95
CA ALA A 72 8.11 -1.17 14.53
C ALA A 72 6.73 -1.50 13.96
N ALA A 73 6.61 -1.66 12.63
CA ALA A 73 5.36 -2.05 11.98
C ALA A 73 4.90 -3.44 12.43
N ALA A 74 5.80 -4.42 12.51
CA ALA A 74 5.49 -5.77 12.98
C ALA A 74 5.02 -5.78 14.44
N LEU A 75 5.67 -4.99 15.32
CA LEU A 75 5.23 -4.85 16.71
C LEU A 75 3.84 -4.24 16.79
N VAL A 76 3.54 -3.19 16.02
CA VAL A 76 2.21 -2.56 16.01
C VAL A 76 1.14 -3.54 15.49
N MET A 77 1.41 -4.23 14.37
CA MET A 77 0.47 -5.20 13.79
C MET A 77 0.28 -6.44 14.66
N GLY A 78 1.34 -6.90 15.33
CA GLY A 78 1.29 -8.05 16.24
C GLY A 78 0.71 -7.72 17.62
N SER A 79 0.64 -6.44 17.99
CA SER A 79 0.08 -6.01 19.27
C SER A 79 -1.45 -5.91 19.25
N THR A 80 -2.13 -6.04 18.12
CA THR A 80 -3.61 -6.05 18.14
C THR A 80 -4.10 -7.34 18.81
N PRO A 81 -4.90 -7.27 19.89
CA PRO A 81 -5.38 -8.47 20.57
C PRO A 81 -6.20 -9.32 19.59
N SER A 82 -5.95 -10.62 19.59
CA SER A 82 -6.73 -11.55 18.77
C SER A 82 -8.19 -11.54 19.26
N PRO A 83 -9.20 -11.44 18.37
CA PRO A 83 -10.61 -11.39 18.77
C PRO A 83 -11.06 -12.65 19.54
N GLU A 84 -10.33 -13.76 19.41
CA GLU A 84 -10.58 -15.00 20.16
C GLU A 84 -10.18 -14.92 21.64
N ALA A 85 -9.28 -14.01 22.02
CA ALA A 85 -8.80 -13.89 23.39
C ALA A 85 -9.83 -13.26 24.36
N GLY A 86 -10.95 -12.73 23.85
CA GLY A 86 -11.98 -12.03 24.65
C GLY A 86 -13.36 -12.67 24.66
N ALA A 87 -13.55 -13.88 24.11
CA ALA A 87 -14.88 -14.42 23.82
C ALA A 87 -15.64 -15.05 25.01
N ALA A 88 -15.20 -14.91 26.27
CA ALA A 88 -15.92 -15.49 27.41
C ALA A 88 -15.68 -14.76 28.74
N GLY A 89 -16.02 -13.47 28.84
CA GLY A 89 -15.98 -12.77 30.13
C GLY A 89 -16.29 -11.27 30.07
N PRO A 90 -16.52 -10.61 31.22
CA PRO A 90 -16.52 -9.15 31.30
C PRO A 90 -15.18 -8.58 30.81
N PRO A 91 -15.15 -7.31 30.32
CA PRO A 91 -13.93 -6.70 29.81
C PRO A 91 -12.79 -6.80 30.83
N ASP A 92 -11.71 -7.50 30.43
CA ASP A 92 -10.52 -7.72 31.25
C ASP A 92 -9.46 -6.67 30.89
N PRO A 93 -9.17 -5.69 31.77
CA PRO A 93 -8.16 -4.66 31.51
C PRO A 93 -6.73 -5.22 31.38
N TRP A 94 -6.50 -6.49 31.76
CA TRP A 94 -5.21 -7.17 31.63
C TRP A 94 -5.07 -7.99 30.35
N GLY A 95 -6.16 -8.21 29.60
CA GLY A 95 -6.16 -8.83 28.28
C GLY A 95 -5.81 -7.86 27.15
N GLU A 96 -5.76 -6.57 27.45
CA GLU A 96 -5.40 -5.52 26.50
C GLU A 96 -3.88 -5.34 26.41
N SER A 97 -3.36 -5.30 25.19
CA SER A 97 -1.99 -4.89 24.86
C SER A 97 -1.80 -3.37 24.93
N SER A 98 -2.31 -2.74 25.99
CA SER A 98 -2.43 -1.29 26.14
C SER A 98 -1.09 -0.55 26.34
N GLY A 99 0.00 -1.29 26.60
CA GLY A 99 1.29 -0.69 26.89
C GLY A 99 1.34 0.05 28.25
N TRP A 100 0.32 -0.10 29.09
CA TRP A 100 0.23 0.56 30.38
C TRP A 100 1.42 0.18 31.29
N ARG A 101 1.89 1.16 32.06
CA ARG A 101 2.92 1.00 33.10
C ARG A 101 2.47 1.79 34.32
N GLY A 102 2.38 1.13 35.47
CA GLY A 102 2.18 1.81 36.75
C GLY A 102 3.48 2.50 37.16
N GLY A 103 3.44 3.82 37.36
CA GLY A 103 4.53 4.58 37.95
C GLY A 103 4.43 4.63 39.48
N ALA A 104 5.57 4.66 40.15
CA ALA A 104 5.71 5.10 41.54
C ALA A 104 5.78 6.63 41.60
#